data_AF-A0A183G7Z7-F1
#
_entry.id   AF-A0A183G7Z7-F1
#
_cell.length_a   1.000
_cell.length_b   1.000
_cell.length_c   1.000
_cell.angle_alpha   90.00
_cell.angle_beta   90.00
_cell.angle_gamma   90.00
#
_symmetry.space_group_name_H-M   'P 1'
#
loop_
_entity.id
_entity.type
_entity.pdbx_description
1 polymer ?
#
loop_
_entity_poly.entity_id
_entity_poly.type
_entity_poly.pdbx_seq_one_letter_code
_entity_poly.pdbx_strand_id
1 'polypeptide(L)' 'MNSKAMVNEIEEMDLRLELIQSQRVKKFLLFDNATPHREQVTTDELGQLGYVHMPHLPYLPDISPCAYHYFLSL' A
#
# COMPACT_ATOMS: atom_id res chain seq x y z
N MET A 1 0.57 -5.57 13.00
CA MET A 1 0.28 -4.14 12.81
C MET A 1 -1.23 -3.93 12.90
N ASN A 2 -1.72 -2.82 13.45
CA ASN A 2 -3.16 -2.48 13.42
C ASN A 2 -3.43 -1.41 12.34
N SER A 3 -4.68 -1.12 12.05
CA SER A 3 -5.08 -0.18 10.98
C SER A 3 -4.64 1.26 11.23
N LYS A 4 -4.62 1.70 12.50
CA LYS A 4 -4.07 3.01 12.87
C LYS A 4 -2.58 3.13 12.54
N ALA A 5 -1.80 2.11 12.88
CA ALA A 5 -0.39 2.07 12.51
C ALA A 5 -0.22 2.02 10.99
N MET A 6 -1.09 1.30 10.27
CA MET A 6 -1.07 1.25 8.80
C MET A 6 -1.29 2.64 8.16
N VAL A 7 -2.20 3.45 8.70
CA VAL A 7 -2.42 4.83 8.22
C VAL A 7 -1.15 5.67 8.37
N ASN A 8 -0.50 5.63 9.54
CA ASN A 8 0.74 6.37 9.77
C ASN A 8 1.85 5.97 8.78
N GLU A 9 1.98 4.67 8.48
CA GLU A 9 2.96 4.18 7.50
C GLU A 9 2.64 4.65 6.07
N ILE A 10 1.35 4.73 5.70
CA ILE A 10 0.92 5.26 4.40
C ILE A 10 1.24 6.76 4.30
N GLU A 11 0.93 7.54 5.33
CA GLU A 11 1.24 8.97 5.38
C GLU A 11 2.75 9.22 5.25
N GLU A 12 3.57 8.47 6.00
CA GLU A 12 5.02 8.61 5.91
C GLU A 12 5.56 8.21 4.54
N MET A 13 5.05 7.12 3.96
CA MET A 13 5.39 6.69 2.60
C MET A 13 5.03 7.77 1.58
N ASP A 14 3.87 8.42 1.71
CA ASP A 14 3.44 9.47 0.79
C ASP A 14 4.37 10.68 0.83
N LEU A 15 4.72 11.15 2.03
CA LEU A 15 5.68 12.24 2.22
C LEU A 15 7.03 11.92 1.56
N ARG A 16 7.52 10.69 1.72
CA ARG A 16 8.77 10.25 1.06
C ARG A 16 8.63 10.17 -0.45
N LEU A 17 7.47 9.76 -0.95
CA LEU A 17 7.20 9.66 -2.37
C LEU A 17 7.18 11.04 -3.04
N GLU A 18 6.65 12.07 -2.37
CA GLU A 18 6.64 13.45 -2.88
C GLU A 18 8.05 14.03 -3.11
N LEU A 19 9.04 13.57 -2.35
CA LEU A 19 10.44 13.97 -2.53
C LEU A 19 11.06 13.38 -3.80
N ILE A 20 10.54 12.24 -4.28
CA ILE A 20 11.11 11.47 -5.38
C ILE A 20 10.31 11.67 -6.67
N GLN A 21 8.99 11.82 -6.56
CA GLN A 21 8.07 11.81 -7.69
C GLN A 21 7.20 13.07 -7.73
N SER A 22 6.91 13.52 -8.96
CA SER A 22 5.92 14.58 -9.16
C SER A 22 4.53 14.09 -8.76
N GLN A 23 3.79 14.93 -8.03
CA GLN A 23 2.38 14.72 -7.66
C GLN A 23 1.43 14.47 -8.86
N ARG A 24 1.89 14.68 -10.10
CA ARG A 24 1.10 14.46 -11.32
C ARG A 24 1.04 13.00 -11.78
N VAL A 25 1.81 12.11 -11.17
CA VAL A 25 1.80 10.69 -11.50
C VAL A 25 0.68 10.00 -10.73
N LYS A 26 -0.12 9.20 -11.45
CA LYS A 26 -1.18 8.41 -10.81
C LYS A 26 -0.57 7.35 -9.90
N LYS A 27 -0.95 7.39 -8.62
CA LYS A 27 -0.43 6.48 -7.59
C LYS A 27 -1.28 5.21 -7.56
N PHE A 28 -0.63 4.06 -7.72
CA PHE A 28 -1.26 2.75 -7.60
C PHE A 28 -0.58 1.96 -6.49
N LEU A 29 -1.37 1.30 -5.65
CA LEU A 29 -0.87 0.58 -4.50
C LEU A 29 -1.37 -0.86 -4.48
N LEU A 30 -0.44 -1.78 -4.28
CA LEU A 30 -0.69 -3.21 -4.18
C LEU A 30 -0.28 -3.68 -2.78
N PHE A 31 -1.26 -4.16 -2.00
CA PHE A 31 -1.03 -4.84 -0.73
C PHE A 31 -1.78 -6.16 -0.70
N ASP A 32 -1.45 -7.00 0.28
CA ASP A 32 -2.19 -8.23 0.53
C ASP A 32 -3.57 -7.95 1.17
N ASN A 33 -4.33 -9.03 1.42
CA ASN A 33 -5.68 -8.94 1.97
C ASN A 33 -5.72 -8.97 3.52
N ALA A 34 -4.61 -8.69 4.23
CA ALA A 34 -4.63 -8.70 5.68
C ALA A 34 -5.61 -7.64 6.23
N THR A 35 -6.25 -7.97 7.36
CA THR A 35 -7.33 -7.17 7.96
C THR A 35 -7.00 -5.68 8.07
N PRO A 36 -5.83 -5.27 8.59
CA PRO A 36 -5.51 -3.84 8.76
C PRO A 36 -5.51 -3.04 7.45
N HIS A 37 -5.20 -3.67 6.31
CA HIS A 37 -5.15 -3.01 5.00
C HIS A 37 -6.54 -2.82 4.38
N ARG A 38 -7.52 -3.61 4.82
CA ARG A 38 -8.90 -3.62 4.32
C ARG A 38 -9.88 -2.89 5.22
N GLU A 39 -9.44 -2.48 6.41
CA GLU A 39 -10.26 -1.68 7.31
C GLU A 39 -10.57 -0.32 6.70
N GLN A 40 -11.76 0.19 7.00
CA GLN A 40 -12.29 1.41 6.40
C GLN A 40 -11.36 2.61 6.61
N VAL A 41 -10.77 2.74 7.81
CA VAL A 41 -9.84 3.82 8.14
C VAL A 41 -8.63 3.86 7.19
N THR A 42 -8.15 2.70 6.73
CA THR A 42 -7.02 2.61 5.80
C THR A 42 -7.46 2.86 4.37
N THR A 43 -8.62 2.37 3.96
CA THR A 43 -9.15 2.64 2.61
C THR A 43 -9.53 4.10 2.41
N ASP A 44 -10.04 4.75 3.46
CA ASP A 44 -10.39 6.17 3.44
C ASP A 44 -9.13 7.04 3.30
N GLU A 45 -8.05 6.70 4.01
CA GLU A 45 -6.76 7.38 3.88
C GLU A 45 -6.18 7.29 2.47
N LEU A 46 -6.19 6.08 1.88
CA LEU A 46 -5.74 5.89 0.50
C LEU A 46 -6.55 6.75 -0.48
N GLY A 47 -7.87 6.87 -0.26
CA GLY A 47 -8.73 7.74 -1.05
C GLY A 47 -8.36 9.22 -0.92
N GLN A 48 -8.08 9.69 0.30
CA GLN A 48 -7.70 11.08 0.57
C GLN A 48 -6.37 11.46 -0.10
N LEU A 49 -5.40 10.54 -0.08
CA LEU A 49 -4.07 10.74 -0.68
C LEU A 49 -4.03 10.47 -2.20
N GLY A 50 -5.17 10.06 -2.79
CA GLY A 50 -5.31 9.84 -4.23
C GLY A 50 -4.70 8.53 -4.74
N TYR A 51 -4.51 7.55 -3.86
CA TYR A 51 -4.04 6.22 -4.24
C TYR A 51 -5.18 5.36 -4.77
N VAL A 52 -4.91 4.67 -5.88
CA VAL A 52 -5.81 3.63 -6.39
C VAL A 52 -5.33 2.27 -5.88
N HIS A 53 -6.15 1.64 -5.05
CA HIS A 53 -5.90 0.28 -4.58
C HIS A 53 -6.10 -0.75 -5.71
N MET A 54 -5.09 -1.57 -5.96
CA MET A 54 -5.14 -2.66 -6.93
C MET A 54 -5.78 -3.91 -6.30
N PRO A 55 -6.73 -4.58 -6.98
CA PRO A 55 -7.33 -5.78 -6.45
C PRO A 55 -6.28 -6.90 -6.29
N HIS A 56 -6.22 -7.49 -5.11
CA HIS A 56 -5.34 -8.61 -4.79
C HIS A 56 -6.16 -9.88 -4.50
N LEU A 57 -5.78 -11.01 -5.09
CA LEU A 57 -6.44 -12.29 -4.81
C LEU A 57 -5.97 -12.86 -3.46
N PRO A 58 -6.84 -13.47 -2.65
CA PRO A 58 -6.43 -14.09 -1.39
C PRO A 58 -5.34 -15.16 -1.59
N TYR A 59 -4.36 -15.19 -0.69
CA TYR A 59 -3.33 -16.24 -0.59
C TYR A 59 -2.46 -16.47 -1.84
N LEU A 60 -2.28 -15.46 -2.68
CA LEU A 60 -1.33 -15.50 -3.79
C LEU A 60 -0.08 -14.64 -3.47
N PRO A 61 0.95 -15.20 -2.83
CA PRO A 61 2.20 -14.47 -2.63
C PRO A 61 2.94 -14.22 -3.96
N ASP A 62 2.79 -15.12 -4.94
CA ASP A 62 3.49 -15.06 -6.22
C ASP A 62 3.12 -13.84 -7.08
N ILE A 63 1.97 -13.21 -6.83
CA ILE A 63 1.55 -11.98 -7.53
C ILE A 63 2.07 -10.71 -6.85
N SER A 64 2.57 -10.80 -5.62
CA SER A 64 3.14 -9.67 -4.89
C SER A 64 4.64 -9.59 -5.18
N PRO A 65 5.13 -8.49 -5.80
CA PRO A 65 6.56 -8.31 -6.03
C PRO A 65 7.38 -8.33 -4.75
N CYS A 66 6.81 -7.84 -3.65
CA CYS A 66 7.46 -7.86 -2.34
C CYS A 66 7.67 -9.30 -1.85
N ALA A 67 6.65 -10.15 -1.94
CA ALA A 67 6.72 -11.52 -1.47
C ALA A 67 7.56 -12.43 -2.37
N TYR A 68 7.32 -12.40 -3.69
CA TYR A 68 7.99 -13.30 -4.63
C TYR A 68 9.42 -12.88 -4.98
N HIS A 69 9.68 -11.58 -5.12
CA HIS A 69 11.01 -11.11 -5.52
C HIS A 69 11.81 -10.58 -4.34
N TYR A 70 11.31 -9.54 -3.68
CA TYR A 70 12.13 -8.81 -2.71
C TYR A 70 12.47 -9.66 -1.48
N PHE A 71 11.48 -10.23 -0.80
CA PHE A 71 11.72 -11.01 0.41
C PHE A 71 12.43 -12.34 0.16
N LEU A 72 12.29 -12.95 -1.02
CA LEU A 72 13.06 -14.16 -1.37
C LEU A 72 14.51 -13.86 -1.77
N SER A 73 14.83 -12.61 -2.09
CA SER A 73 16.19 -12.18 -2.47
C SER A 73 17.00 -11.58 -1.32
N LEU A 74 16.42 -11.47 -0.12
CA LEU A 74 17.07 -11.03 1.12
C LEU A 74 17.74 -12.19 1.85
#